data_AF-A0A930REL2-F1
#
_entry.id   AF-A0A930REL2-F1
#
_cell.length_a   1.000
_cell.length_b   1.000
_cell.length_c   1.000
_cell.angle_alpha   90.00
_cell.angle_beta   90.00
_cell.angle_gamma   90.00
#
_symmetry.space_group_name_H-M   'P 1'
#
loop_
_entity.id
_entity.type
_entity.pdbx_description
1 polymer ?
#
loop_
_entity_poly.entity_id
_entity_poly.type
_entity_poly.pdbx_seq_one_letter_code
_entity_poly.pdbx_strand_id
1 'polypeptide(L)'
;MNNVTRGQTLFIVEGHHEKNELFKLIIEVFPELSITEENIHIFGTNIYQLYNKIREVYGEEWDYPYNDVDLPFVLNQSDPERFGSIGRKRNYKNIFLIFDYEGQDPNFSIDKIQQLQKYFSDVTNNGQLYINYPMVESYFDLEIDKDLEFLNKSLEKIMTGKEYKDIVKKKELYKVFQVPFIIPKRLERILGSSAILQHDTVSKILNCCSSESLKEICNELNIDDKKKENLNYYLDKNFETYFNNEISYNIYIKILLKRIVKLQILKYNRIITYPCSTHILSEHEYRNLQPINDFEYLRLLTIQNEMFKDNKLWIINTFLLFIAEYNPTLLDD
;
A
#
# COMPACT_ATOMS: atom_id res chain seq x y z
N MET A 1 3.33 34.20 9.20
CA MET A 1 4.41 33.53 8.45
C MET A 1 4.51 32.12 8.99
N ASN A 2 3.92 31.14 8.30
CA ASN A 2 4.01 29.75 8.72
C ASN A 2 5.45 29.29 8.47
N ASN A 3 6.13 28.86 9.52
CA ASN A 3 7.42 28.19 9.42
C ASN A 3 7.21 26.85 8.71
N VAL A 4 7.24 26.86 7.37
CA VAL A 4 7.29 25.64 6.59
C VAL A 4 8.70 25.08 6.78
N THR A 5 8.80 24.02 7.57
CA THR A 5 10.02 23.23 7.75
C THR A 5 10.48 22.75 6.36
N ARG A 6 11.66 23.21 5.92
CA ARG A 6 12.27 22.71 4.69
C ARG A 6 12.67 21.24 4.88
N GLY A 7 12.45 20.41 3.86
CA GLY A 7 12.88 19.02 3.84
C GLY A 7 11.79 18.01 4.18
N GLN A 8 10.52 18.33 3.89
CA GLN A 8 9.38 17.45 4.12
C GLN A 8 9.32 16.29 3.11
N THR A 9 8.58 15.24 3.45
CA THR A 9 8.19 14.17 2.51
C THR A 9 6.73 14.36 2.10
N LEU A 10 6.43 14.18 0.82
CA LEU A 10 5.08 14.23 0.24
C LEU A 10 4.71 12.88 -0.36
N PHE A 11 3.58 12.33 0.04
CA PHE A 11 2.93 11.21 -0.64
C PHE A 11 1.62 11.68 -1.27
N ILE A 12 1.49 11.49 -2.58
CA ILE A 12 0.23 11.63 -3.30
C ILE A 12 -0.29 10.23 -3.61
N VAL A 13 -1.44 9.87 -3.04
CA VAL A 13 -2.07 8.55 -3.21
C VAL A 13 -3.39 8.67 -3.97
N GLU A 14 -3.76 7.64 -4.72
CA GLU A 14 -5.01 7.64 -5.49
C GLU A 14 -6.25 7.74 -4.59
N GLY A 15 -6.34 6.85 -3.59
CA GLY A 15 -7.55 6.67 -2.80
C GLY A 15 -7.38 6.67 -1.28
N HIS A 16 -8.51 6.43 -0.61
CA HIS A 16 -8.59 6.33 0.85
C HIS A 16 -8.02 5.01 1.40
N HIS A 17 -8.00 3.93 0.61
CA HIS A 17 -7.52 2.64 1.08
C HIS A 17 -6.01 2.71 1.37
N GLU A 18 -5.27 3.35 0.49
CA GLU A 18 -3.85 3.62 0.61
C GLU A 18 -3.58 4.40 1.89
N LYS A 19 -4.22 5.56 2.06
CA LYS A 19 -4.01 6.42 3.23
C LYS A 19 -4.45 5.75 4.54
N ASN A 20 -5.66 5.20 4.58
CA ASN A 20 -6.29 4.81 5.83
C ASN A 20 -5.97 3.38 6.26
N GLU A 21 -5.55 2.51 5.34
CA GLU A 21 -5.22 1.12 5.64
C GLU A 21 -3.74 0.82 5.40
N LEU A 22 -3.26 0.94 4.17
CA LEU A 22 -1.89 0.56 3.83
C LEU A 22 -0.84 1.42 4.55
N PHE A 23 -0.95 2.75 4.49
CA PHE A 23 -0.02 3.64 5.19
C PHE A 23 -0.09 3.48 6.70
N LYS A 24 -1.28 3.23 7.26
CA LYS A 24 -1.41 2.97 8.69
C LYS A 24 -0.58 1.75 9.10
N LEU A 25 -0.67 0.65 8.34
CA LEU A 25 0.12 -0.55 8.56
C LEU A 25 1.63 -0.27 8.38
N ILE A 26 2.01 0.47 7.34
CA ILE A 26 3.41 0.82 7.08
C ILE A 26 4.00 1.64 8.22
N ILE A 27 3.28 2.65 8.71
CA ILE A 27 3.73 3.51 9.82
C ILE A 27 3.90 2.70 11.12
N GLU A 28 2.96 1.79 11.40
CA GLU A 28 3.02 0.93 12.58
C GLU A 28 4.18 -0.08 12.51
N VAL A 29 4.45 -0.66 11.33
CA VAL A 29 5.45 -1.72 11.16
C VAL A 29 6.87 -1.16 10.97
N PHE A 30 6.99 -0.01 10.30
CA PHE A 30 8.25 0.63 9.91
C PHE A 30 8.31 2.10 10.39
N PRO A 31 8.26 2.37 11.71
CA PRO A 31 8.32 3.72 12.25
C PRO A 31 9.60 4.49 11.86
N GLU A 32 10.67 3.78 11.50
CA GLU A 32 11.94 4.32 11.03
C GLU A 32 11.82 5.11 9.72
N LEU A 33 10.76 4.88 8.94
CA LEU A 33 10.43 5.67 7.75
C LEU A 33 10.05 7.11 8.08
N SER A 34 9.70 7.40 9.35
CA SER A 34 9.30 8.73 9.82
C SER A 34 8.15 9.35 9.01
N ILE A 35 7.24 8.50 8.51
CA ILE A 35 6.06 8.91 7.77
C ILE A 35 4.95 9.29 8.77
N THR A 36 4.33 10.43 8.55
CA THR A 36 3.19 10.92 9.34
C THR A 36 1.97 11.10 8.45
N GLU A 37 0.77 11.12 9.03
CA GLU A 37 -0.48 11.34 8.28
C GLU A 37 -0.49 12.68 7.52
N GLU A 38 0.23 13.69 8.03
CA GLU A 38 0.39 15.00 7.38
C GLU A 38 1.22 14.93 6.09
N ASN A 39 2.01 13.87 5.90
CA ASN A 39 2.75 13.66 4.66
C ASN A 39 1.88 13.12 3.53
N ILE A 40 0.70 12.55 3.84
CA ILE A 40 -0.08 11.74 2.91
C ILE A 40 -1.33 12.49 2.46
N HIS A 41 -1.41 12.78 1.16
CA HIS A 41 -2.51 13.50 0.55
C HIS A 41 -3.21 12.65 -0.50
N ILE A 42 -4.54 12.58 -0.41
CA ILE A 42 -5.38 11.79 -1.33
C ILE A 42 -5.71 12.63 -2.56
N PHE A 43 -5.30 12.16 -3.73
CA PHE A 43 -5.67 12.75 -5.02
C PHE A 43 -7.15 12.53 -5.34
N GLY A 44 -7.70 11.37 -4.98
CA GLY A 44 -9.13 11.06 -5.02
C GLY A 44 -9.69 10.80 -6.42
N THR A 45 -8.82 10.53 -7.37
CA THR A 45 -9.12 10.10 -8.74
C THR A 45 -7.85 9.48 -9.32
N ASN A 46 -7.82 9.16 -10.61
CA ASN A 46 -6.76 8.34 -11.20
C ASN A 46 -5.62 9.10 -11.86
N ILE A 47 -4.61 8.34 -12.25
CA ILE A 47 -3.39 8.82 -12.88
C ILE A 47 -3.62 9.62 -14.18
N TYR A 48 -4.69 9.33 -14.94
CA TYR A 48 -4.99 10.07 -16.18
C TYR A 48 -5.52 11.47 -15.90
N GLN A 49 -6.25 11.67 -14.80
CA GLN A 49 -6.63 13.01 -14.36
C GLN A 49 -5.42 13.80 -13.87
N LEU A 50 -4.44 13.16 -13.23
CA LEU A 50 -3.18 13.81 -12.88
C LEU A 50 -2.45 14.30 -14.15
N TYR A 51 -2.35 13.45 -15.17
CA TYR A 51 -1.78 13.83 -16.47
C TYR A 51 -2.45 15.07 -17.06
N ASN A 52 -3.79 15.07 -17.11
CA ASN A 52 -4.56 16.18 -17.68
C ASN A 52 -4.32 17.48 -16.90
N LYS A 53 -4.36 17.44 -15.56
CA LYS A 53 -4.11 18.62 -14.71
C LYS A 53 -2.71 19.20 -14.91
N ILE A 54 -1.69 18.36 -15.08
CA ILE A 54 -0.32 18.83 -15.37
C ILE A 54 -0.31 19.56 -16.73
N ARG A 55 -0.91 18.96 -17.77
CA ARG A 55 -1.00 19.58 -19.10
C ARG A 55 -1.80 20.88 -19.13
N GLU A 56 -2.86 20.99 -18.34
CA GLU A 56 -3.63 22.23 -18.23
C GLU A 56 -2.78 23.40 -17.70
N VAL A 57 -1.83 23.11 -16.78
CA VAL A 57 -0.97 24.13 -16.16
C VAL A 57 0.31 24.39 -16.97
N TYR A 58 0.94 23.35 -17.49
CA TYR A 58 2.27 23.41 -18.12
C TYR A 58 2.27 23.23 -19.64
N GLY A 59 1.12 22.92 -20.25
CA GLY A 59 0.98 22.68 -21.68
C GLY A 59 1.43 21.29 -22.13
N GLU A 60 1.46 21.07 -23.45
CA GLU A 60 1.79 19.79 -24.08
C GLU A 60 3.21 19.31 -23.81
N GLU A 61 4.16 20.24 -23.69
CA GLU A 61 5.58 19.96 -23.56
C GLU A 61 6.05 19.90 -22.08
N TRP A 62 5.12 19.71 -21.14
CA TRP A 62 5.39 19.74 -19.69
C TRP A 62 6.52 18.80 -19.24
N ASP A 63 6.76 17.71 -19.96
CA ASP A 63 7.76 16.67 -19.65
C ASP A 63 9.13 16.91 -20.30
N TYR A 64 9.32 18.02 -21.03
CA TYR A 64 10.60 18.38 -21.62
C TYR A 64 11.67 18.67 -20.54
N PRO A 65 12.97 18.40 -20.80
CA PRO A 65 14.02 18.46 -19.77
C PRO A 65 14.22 19.81 -19.07
N TYR A 66 13.78 20.91 -19.69
CA TYR A 66 13.88 22.26 -19.13
C TYR A 66 12.67 22.65 -18.26
N ASN A 67 11.61 21.82 -18.24
CA ASN A 67 10.40 22.06 -17.47
C ASN A 67 10.47 21.41 -16.09
N ASP A 68 10.12 22.21 -15.08
CA ASP A 68 10.05 21.80 -13.68
C ASP A 68 8.61 21.91 -13.18
N VAL A 69 7.89 20.79 -13.21
CA VAL A 69 6.50 20.68 -12.76
C VAL A 69 6.48 20.79 -11.24
N ASP A 70 5.94 21.90 -10.76
CA ASP A 70 5.63 22.08 -9.36
C ASP A 70 4.32 21.35 -9.05
N LEU A 71 4.41 20.04 -8.82
CA LEU A 71 3.26 19.18 -8.58
C LEU A 71 2.35 19.72 -7.46
N PRO A 72 2.86 20.17 -6.29
CA PRO A 72 2.02 20.79 -5.27
C PRO A 72 1.22 22.00 -5.77
N PHE A 73 1.82 22.83 -6.63
CA PHE A 73 1.11 23.94 -7.25
C PHE A 73 0.02 23.47 -8.22
N VAL A 74 0.28 22.48 -9.07
CA VAL A 74 -0.73 21.89 -9.98
C VAL A 74 -1.94 21.39 -9.19
N LEU A 75 -1.69 20.63 -8.11
CA LEU A 75 -2.74 20.08 -7.27
C LEU A 75 -3.56 21.18 -6.59
N ASN A 76 -2.89 22.19 -6.02
CA ASN A 76 -3.53 23.34 -5.38
C ASN A 76 -4.37 24.16 -6.37
N GLN A 77 -3.91 24.41 -7.60
CA GLN A 77 -4.74 25.07 -8.62
C GLN A 77 -6.01 24.28 -8.95
N SER A 78 -5.93 22.95 -8.95
CA SER A 78 -7.07 22.09 -9.31
C SER A 78 -8.11 21.90 -8.20
N ASP A 79 -7.67 21.88 -6.94
CA ASP A 79 -8.54 21.69 -5.76
C ASP A 79 -7.91 22.41 -4.56
N PRO A 80 -8.11 23.75 -4.45
CA PRO A 80 -7.51 24.55 -3.38
C PRO A 80 -8.01 24.17 -1.99
N GLU A 81 -9.24 23.66 -1.87
CA GLU A 81 -9.79 23.22 -0.58
C GLU A 81 -9.02 22.02 -0.04
N ARG A 82 -8.66 21.08 -0.92
CA ARG A 82 -7.91 19.88 -0.53
C ARG A 82 -6.40 20.11 -0.40
N PHE A 83 -5.83 20.92 -1.28
CA PHE A 83 -4.37 21.08 -1.42
C PHE A 83 -3.86 22.47 -1.06
N GLY A 84 -4.70 23.35 -0.49
CA GLY A 84 -4.29 24.70 -0.12
C GLY A 84 -3.10 24.75 0.86
N SER A 85 -2.91 23.69 1.67
CA SER A 85 -1.86 23.60 2.69
C SER A 85 -0.53 23.02 2.21
N ILE A 86 -0.47 22.35 1.04
CA ILE A 86 0.75 21.61 0.62
C ILE A 86 1.86 22.52 0.06
N GLY A 87 1.57 23.81 -0.19
CA GLY A 87 2.60 24.77 -0.58
C GLY A 87 3.19 24.51 -1.97
N ARG A 88 4.52 24.36 -2.06
CA ARG A 88 5.30 24.33 -3.33
C ARG A 88 6.29 23.17 -3.33
N LYS A 89 6.64 22.66 -4.51
CA LYS A 89 7.62 21.56 -4.72
C LYS A 89 8.88 21.73 -3.88
N ARG A 90 9.49 22.92 -3.88
CA ARG A 90 10.74 23.25 -3.14
C ARG A 90 10.70 23.04 -1.63
N ASN A 91 9.52 22.85 -1.02
CA ASN A 91 9.39 22.57 0.40
C ASN A 91 9.71 21.10 0.74
N TYR A 92 9.59 20.23 -0.26
CA TYR A 92 9.73 18.79 -0.13
C TYR A 92 11.12 18.33 -0.58
N LYS A 93 11.72 17.46 0.23
CA LYS A 93 12.94 16.72 -0.12
C LYS A 93 12.59 15.48 -0.93
N ASN A 94 11.46 14.84 -0.61
CA ASN A 94 11.03 13.58 -1.22
C ASN A 94 9.58 13.71 -1.69
N ILE A 95 9.29 13.30 -2.93
CA ILE A 95 7.93 13.26 -3.49
C ILE A 95 7.65 11.85 -4.03
N PHE A 96 6.58 11.24 -3.53
CA PHE A 96 6.12 9.91 -3.91
C PHE A 96 4.72 10.02 -4.50
N LEU A 97 4.49 9.40 -5.65
CA LEU A 97 3.19 9.29 -6.30
C LEU A 97 2.82 7.81 -6.37
N ILE A 98 1.65 7.45 -5.84
CA ILE A 98 1.20 6.06 -5.76
C ILE A 98 -0.16 5.97 -6.43
N PHE A 99 -0.20 5.24 -7.53
CA PHE A 99 -1.37 5.12 -8.40
C PHE A 99 -1.58 3.68 -8.85
N ASP A 100 -2.79 3.38 -9.30
CA ASP A 100 -3.15 2.07 -9.80
C ASP A 100 -3.03 2.01 -11.34
N TYR A 101 -2.79 0.81 -11.87
CA TYR A 101 -2.77 0.55 -13.31
C TYR A 101 -4.20 0.41 -13.83
N GLU A 102 -4.88 1.55 -14.01
CA GLU A 102 -6.27 1.60 -14.46
C GLU A 102 -6.43 1.42 -15.99
N GLY A 103 -5.98 0.27 -16.51
CA GLY A 103 -6.04 -0.06 -17.93
C GLY A 103 -7.44 -0.05 -18.57
N GLN A 104 -8.49 -0.09 -17.76
CA GLN A 104 -9.89 -0.06 -18.21
C GLN A 104 -10.51 1.35 -18.24
N ASP A 105 -9.82 2.37 -17.72
CA ASP A 105 -10.35 3.74 -17.74
C ASP A 105 -10.51 4.23 -19.20
N PRO A 106 -11.60 4.95 -19.54
CA PRO A 106 -11.79 5.49 -20.89
C PRO A 106 -10.66 6.44 -21.36
N ASN A 107 -9.90 7.03 -20.44
CA ASN A 107 -8.76 7.90 -20.72
C ASN A 107 -7.42 7.16 -20.76
N PHE A 108 -7.44 5.83 -20.61
CA PHE A 108 -6.25 4.97 -20.68
C PHE A 108 -5.44 5.27 -21.94
N SER A 109 -4.14 5.45 -21.74
CA SER A 109 -3.18 5.58 -22.82
C SER A 109 -1.82 5.15 -22.30
N ILE A 110 -1.21 4.19 -23.00
CA ILE A 110 0.15 3.73 -22.75
C ILE A 110 1.13 4.91 -22.79
N ASP A 111 0.98 5.81 -23.76
CA ASP A 111 1.87 6.97 -23.92
C ASP A 111 1.77 7.92 -22.72
N LYS A 112 0.55 8.20 -22.22
CA LYS A 112 0.35 9.08 -21.05
C LYS A 112 1.05 8.54 -19.80
N ILE A 113 0.88 7.25 -19.51
CA ILE A 113 1.47 6.64 -18.31
C ILE A 113 2.98 6.47 -18.45
N GLN A 114 3.49 6.21 -19.66
CA GLN A 114 4.93 6.18 -19.92
C GLN A 114 5.57 7.56 -19.77
N GLN A 115 4.91 8.63 -20.25
CA GLN A 115 5.36 10.01 -20.03
C GLN A 115 5.43 10.34 -18.53
N LEU A 116 4.38 10.01 -17.76
CA LEU A 116 4.38 10.20 -16.31
C LEU A 116 5.48 9.39 -15.62
N GLN A 117 5.63 8.10 -15.93
CA GLN A 117 6.64 7.23 -15.31
C GLN A 117 8.08 7.67 -15.64
N LYS A 118 8.29 8.23 -16.83
CA LYS A 118 9.59 8.78 -17.24
C LYS A 118 9.89 10.11 -16.54
N TYR A 119 8.89 10.97 -16.36
CA TYR A 119 9.08 12.26 -15.72
C TYR A 119 9.25 12.15 -14.20
N PHE A 120 8.40 11.34 -13.56
CA PHE A 120 8.42 11.07 -12.13
C PHE A 120 9.27 9.82 -11.84
N SER A 121 10.59 9.97 -11.98
CA SER A 121 11.57 8.89 -11.88
C SER A 121 12.66 9.09 -10.82
N ASP A 122 12.52 10.09 -9.94
CA ASP A 122 13.50 10.37 -8.89
C ASP A 122 12.80 11.04 -7.71
N VAL A 123 12.74 10.32 -6.58
CA VAL A 123 12.13 10.74 -5.31
C VAL A 123 12.59 12.14 -4.89
N THR A 124 13.87 12.48 -5.12
CA THR A 124 14.48 13.72 -4.63
C THR A 124 14.44 14.90 -5.59
N ASN A 125 14.00 14.65 -6.82
CA ASN A 125 13.89 15.67 -7.86
C ASN A 125 12.43 15.92 -8.22
N ASN A 126 11.92 15.33 -9.32
CA ASN A 126 10.55 15.53 -9.78
C ASN A 126 9.53 14.71 -8.98
N GLY A 127 10.00 13.76 -8.19
CA GLY A 127 9.22 12.73 -7.52
C GLY A 127 9.33 11.39 -8.23
N GLN A 128 8.93 10.32 -7.54
CA GLN A 128 8.92 8.97 -8.07
C GLN A 128 7.48 8.46 -8.15
N LEU A 129 7.10 7.96 -9.33
CA LEU A 129 5.82 7.30 -9.55
C LEU A 129 5.95 5.78 -9.31
N TYR A 130 5.06 5.27 -8.47
CA TYR A 130 4.83 3.86 -8.18
C TYR A 130 3.45 3.49 -8.72
N ILE A 131 3.40 2.57 -9.69
CA ILE A 131 2.16 2.05 -10.26
C ILE A 131 1.92 0.64 -9.71
N ASN A 132 0.78 0.40 -9.07
CA ASN A 132 0.40 -0.93 -8.60
C ASN A 132 -0.40 -1.68 -9.67
N TYR A 133 -0.14 -2.97 -9.81
CA TYR A 133 -0.72 -3.78 -10.89
C TYR A 133 -1.54 -4.94 -10.32
N PRO A 134 -2.87 -5.01 -10.59
CA PRO A 134 -3.66 -3.98 -11.26
C PRO A 134 -3.90 -2.73 -10.40
N MET A 135 -3.81 -2.86 -9.07
CA MET A 135 -4.07 -1.77 -8.13
C MET A 135 -3.48 -2.08 -6.75
N VAL A 136 -3.62 -1.16 -5.80
CA VAL A 136 -3.02 -1.25 -4.48
C VAL A 136 -3.35 -2.57 -3.81
N GLU A 137 -4.58 -3.08 -3.86
CA GLU A 137 -4.97 -4.34 -3.20
C GLU A 137 -4.16 -5.58 -3.66
N SER A 138 -3.35 -5.48 -4.72
CA SER A 138 -2.42 -6.54 -5.17
C SER A 138 -1.45 -7.04 -4.09
N TYR A 139 -1.13 -6.25 -3.06
CA TYR A 139 -0.27 -6.73 -1.96
C TYR A 139 -0.93 -7.82 -1.10
N PHE A 140 -2.26 -7.97 -1.19
CA PHE A 140 -3.00 -9.06 -0.54
C PHE A 140 -3.25 -10.26 -1.45
N ASP A 141 -2.89 -10.19 -2.74
CA ASP A 141 -3.21 -11.24 -3.71
C ASP A 141 -2.16 -12.36 -3.77
N LEU A 142 -1.77 -12.82 -2.58
CA LEU A 142 -0.87 -13.95 -2.35
C LEU A 142 -1.42 -14.82 -1.21
N GLU A 143 -1.06 -16.10 -1.24
CA GLU A 143 -1.43 -17.04 -0.18
C GLU A 143 -0.26 -17.22 0.80
N ILE A 144 -0.59 -17.52 2.05
CA ILE A 144 0.39 -17.90 3.06
C ILE A 144 1.03 -19.23 2.62
N ASP A 145 2.36 -19.33 2.74
CA ASP A 145 3.16 -20.50 2.38
C ASP A 145 3.14 -20.94 0.90
N LYS A 146 2.73 -20.05 -0.02
CA LYS A 146 2.72 -20.32 -1.48
C LYS A 146 3.53 -19.32 -2.29
N ASP A 147 4.78 -19.10 -1.90
CA ASP A 147 5.68 -18.12 -2.48
C ASP A 147 5.86 -18.31 -3.99
N LEU A 148 6.19 -19.54 -4.41
CA LEU A 148 6.42 -19.86 -5.82
C LEU A 148 5.17 -19.68 -6.70
N GLU A 149 3.99 -19.97 -6.14
CA GLU A 149 2.71 -19.73 -6.82
C GLU A 149 2.53 -18.23 -7.07
N PHE A 150 2.75 -17.40 -6.04
CA PHE A 150 2.68 -15.95 -6.17
C PHE A 150 3.71 -15.40 -7.19
N LEU A 151 4.96 -15.87 -7.16
CA LEU A 151 5.99 -15.43 -8.09
C LEU A 151 5.65 -15.72 -9.57
N ASN A 152 4.89 -16.77 -9.84
CA ASN A 152 4.42 -17.11 -11.18
C ASN A 152 3.02 -16.56 -11.53
N LYS A 153 2.33 -15.97 -10.55
CA LYS A 153 0.95 -15.50 -10.72
C LYS A 153 0.83 -14.28 -11.64
N SER A 154 -0.07 -14.34 -12.61
CA SER A 154 -0.48 -13.20 -13.43
C SER A 154 -1.99 -13.20 -13.60
N LEU A 155 -2.57 -12.06 -13.95
CA LEU A 155 -3.94 -11.98 -14.43
C LEU A 155 -3.98 -12.49 -15.87
N GLU A 156 -4.77 -13.54 -16.09
CA GLU A 156 -5.02 -14.09 -17.44
C GLU A 156 -6.11 -13.31 -18.20
N LYS A 157 -6.75 -12.35 -17.53
CA LYS A 157 -7.75 -11.44 -18.08
C LYS A 157 -7.77 -10.15 -17.27
N ILE A 158 -7.74 -9.00 -17.93
CA ILE A 158 -7.97 -7.71 -17.28
C ILE A 158 -9.42 -7.65 -16.78
N MET A 159 -9.57 -7.23 -15.54
CA MET A 159 -10.86 -7.12 -14.86
C MET A 159 -11.03 -5.72 -14.25
N THR A 160 -12.27 -5.37 -13.93
CA THR A 160 -12.57 -4.11 -13.27
C THR A 160 -11.98 -4.06 -11.88
N GLY A 161 -11.68 -2.86 -11.38
CA GLY A 161 -11.23 -2.67 -10.00
C GLY A 161 -12.22 -3.28 -9.00
N LYS A 162 -13.53 -3.21 -9.26
CA LYS A 162 -14.52 -3.86 -8.41
C LYS A 162 -14.35 -5.39 -8.36
N GLU A 163 -14.24 -6.03 -9.52
CA GLU A 163 -14.09 -7.49 -9.61
C GLU A 163 -12.83 -7.98 -8.91
N TYR A 164 -11.69 -7.31 -9.11
CA TYR A 164 -10.45 -7.72 -8.46
C TYR A 164 -10.50 -7.47 -6.94
N LYS A 165 -11.06 -6.34 -6.48
CA LYS A 165 -11.27 -6.10 -5.03
C LYS A 165 -12.12 -7.20 -4.41
N ASP A 166 -13.16 -7.66 -5.09
CA ASP A 166 -14.02 -8.73 -4.60
C ASP A 166 -13.31 -10.10 -4.53
N ILE A 167 -12.32 -10.35 -5.39
CA ILE A 167 -11.45 -11.53 -5.31
C ILE A 167 -10.51 -11.42 -4.12
N VAL A 168 -9.80 -10.29 -3.99
CA VAL A 168 -8.82 -10.07 -2.92
C VAL A 168 -9.48 -10.10 -1.54
N LYS A 169 -10.66 -9.51 -1.38
CA LYS A 169 -11.41 -9.50 -0.11
C LYS A 169 -11.74 -10.90 0.44
N LYS A 170 -11.74 -11.93 -0.41
CA LYS A 170 -11.99 -13.32 -0.01
C LYS A 170 -10.73 -14.01 0.52
N LYS A 171 -9.55 -13.50 0.17
CA LYS A 171 -8.26 -14.03 0.60
C LYS A 171 -8.12 -13.99 2.11
N GLU A 172 -7.44 -14.99 2.66
CA GLU A 172 -7.15 -15.06 4.09
C GLU A 172 -6.35 -13.84 4.53
N LEU A 173 -5.27 -13.53 3.80
CA LEU A 173 -4.38 -12.40 4.11
C LEU A 173 -5.13 -11.07 4.24
N TYR A 174 -6.09 -10.79 3.35
CA TYR A 174 -6.94 -9.60 3.47
C TYR A 174 -7.69 -9.59 4.81
N LYS A 175 -8.37 -10.69 5.16
CA LYS A 175 -9.14 -10.80 6.41
C LYS A 175 -8.27 -10.62 7.65
N VAL A 176 -7.07 -11.20 7.63
CA VAL A 176 -6.08 -11.04 8.70
C VAL A 176 -5.79 -9.56 8.90
N PHE A 177 -5.36 -8.84 7.86
CA PHE A 177 -4.99 -7.42 7.97
C PHE A 177 -6.17 -6.46 8.21
N GLN A 178 -7.42 -6.87 7.97
CA GLN A 178 -8.60 -6.04 8.27
C GLN A 178 -8.93 -5.94 9.76
N VAL A 179 -8.41 -6.87 10.56
CA VAL A 179 -8.68 -6.97 12.00
C VAL A 179 -8.54 -5.63 12.77
N PRO A 180 -7.46 -4.84 12.63
CA PRO A 180 -7.26 -3.60 13.39
C PRO A 180 -8.28 -2.51 13.04
N PHE A 181 -8.95 -2.64 11.89
CA PHE A 181 -9.99 -1.73 11.41
C PHE A 181 -11.40 -2.18 11.83
N ILE A 182 -11.58 -3.48 12.11
CA ILE A 182 -12.86 -4.06 12.52
C ILE A 182 -13.04 -3.98 14.05
N ILE A 183 -11.99 -4.28 14.85
CA ILE A 183 -12.09 -4.28 16.32
C ILE A 183 -12.64 -2.96 16.87
N PRO A 184 -12.12 -1.78 16.48
CA PRO A 184 -12.58 -0.52 17.07
C PRO A 184 -14.09 -0.30 16.85
N LYS A 185 -14.58 -0.56 15.63
CA LYS A 185 -16.00 -0.46 15.28
C LYS A 185 -16.86 -1.44 16.08
N ARG A 186 -16.33 -2.65 16.34
CA ARG A 186 -17.04 -3.67 17.11
C ARG A 186 -17.09 -3.31 18.60
N LEU A 187 -15.98 -2.82 19.15
CA LEU A 187 -15.90 -2.32 20.53
C LEU A 187 -16.83 -1.14 20.75
N GLU A 188 -16.88 -0.19 19.82
CA GLU A 188 -17.80 0.94 19.90
C GLU A 188 -19.26 0.49 20.04
N ARG A 189 -19.67 -0.48 19.21
CA ARG A 189 -21.02 -1.04 19.23
C ARG A 189 -21.35 -1.81 20.52
N ILE A 190 -20.37 -2.45 21.15
CA ILE A 190 -20.58 -3.24 22.38
C ILE A 190 -20.53 -2.34 23.62
N LEU A 191 -19.50 -1.50 23.74
CA LEU A 191 -19.19 -0.76 24.95
C LEU A 191 -20.06 0.49 25.11
N GLY A 192 -20.42 1.17 24.02
CA GLY A 192 -20.98 2.52 24.04
C GLY A 192 -19.87 3.55 24.22
N SER A 193 -19.87 4.59 23.37
CA SER A 193 -18.69 5.37 23.01
C SER A 193 -17.94 6.02 24.19
N SER A 194 -16.69 5.59 24.36
CA SER A 194 -15.62 6.26 25.11
C SER A 194 -14.32 6.06 24.33
N ALA A 195 -13.92 7.06 23.55
CA ALA A 195 -12.80 6.95 22.61
C ALA A 195 -11.48 6.56 23.29
N ILE A 196 -11.25 7.06 24.52
CA ILE A 196 -10.03 6.79 25.31
C ILE A 196 -9.97 5.32 25.75
N LEU A 197 -11.09 4.78 26.28
CA LEU A 197 -11.16 3.36 26.63
C LEU A 197 -11.01 2.47 25.40
N GLN A 198 -11.57 2.88 24.25
CA GLN A 198 -11.48 2.12 23.01
C GLN A 198 -10.05 2.00 22.50
N HIS A 199 -9.28 3.10 22.47
CA HIS A 199 -7.91 3.07 21.94
C HIS A 199 -6.99 2.15 22.76
N ASP A 200 -7.00 2.31 24.09
CA ASP A 200 -6.21 1.46 24.99
C ASP A 200 -6.64 -0.01 24.92
N THR A 201 -7.95 -0.27 24.85
CA THR A 201 -8.48 -1.63 24.76
C THR A 201 -8.09 -2.29 23.43
N VAL A 202 -8.19 -1.58 22.30
CA VAL A 202 -7.74 -2.09 20.99
C VAL A 202 -6.25 -2.43 21.05
N SER A 203 -5.43 -1.53 21.58
CA SER A 203 -3.99 -1.76 21.69
C SER A 203 -3.66 -2.97 22.55
N LYS A 204 -4.31 -3.13 23.70
CA LYS A 204 -4.17 -4.32 24.57
C LYS A 204 -4.56 -5.60 23.84
N ILE A 205 -5.69 -5.61 23.13
CA ILE A 205 -6.18 -6.79 22.39
C ILE A 205 -5.20 -7.19 21.28
N LEU A 206 -4.71 -6.22 20.49
CA LEU A 206 -3.80 -6.51 19.37
C LEU A 206 -2.39 -6.93 19.82
N ASN A 207 -2.00 -6.58 21.05
CA ASN A 207 -0.73 -7.00 21.66
C ASN A 207 -0.85 -8.24 22.57
N CYS A 208 -2.03 -8.84 22.62
CA CYS A 208 -2.28 -10.04 23.39
C CYS A 208 -1.62 -11.27 22.73
N CYS A 209 -1.09 -12.20 23.52
CA CYS A 209 -0.43 -13.42 23.00
C CYS A 209 -1.25 -14.70 23.22
N SER A 210 -2.19 -14.70 24.18
CA SER A 210 -3.00 -15.88 24.52
C SER A 210 -4.49 -15.56 24.70
N SER A 211 -5.33 -16.58 24.63
CA SER A 211 -6.77 -16.46 24.90
C SER A 211 -7.07 -16.16 26.37
N GLU A 212 -6.22 -16.60 27.32
CA GLU A 212 -6.39 -16.21 28.74
C GLU A 212 -6.19 -14.70 28.93
N SER A 213 -5.14 -14.15 28.32
CA SER A 213 -4.82 -12.72 28.41
C SER A 213 -5.95 -11.85 27.82
N LEU A 214 -6.68 -12.34 26.79
CA LEU A 214 -7.86 -11.65 26.26
C LEU A 214 -9.01 -11.61 27.27
N LYS A 215 -9.24 -12.70 27.99
CA LYS A 215 -10.29 -12.78 29.02
C LYS A 215 -9.99 -11.83 30.17
N GLU A 216 -8.72 -11.70 30.55
CA GLU A 216 -8.27 -10.73 31.55
C GLU A 216 -8.58 -9.29 31.10
N ILE A 217 -8.22 -8.92 29.87
CA ILE A 217 -8.56 -7.60 29.30
C ILE A 217 -10.06 -7.34 29.37
N CYS A 218 -10.89 -8.31 29.02
CA CYS A 218 -12.35 -8.15 29.07
C CYS A 218 -12.88 -8.02 30.50
N ASN A 219 -12.27 -8.71 31.47
CA ASN A 219 -12.64 -8.64 32.88
C ASN A 219 -12.29 -7.28 33.51
N GLU A 220 -11.17 -6.67 33.11
CA GLU A 220 -10.74 -5.33 33.56
C GLU A 220 -11.69 -4.21 33.12
N LEU A 221 -12.46 -4.41 32.05
CA LEU A 221 -13.40 -3.38 31.55
C LEU A 221 -14.53 -3.15 32.57
N ASN A 222 -14.76 -1.89 32.93
CA ASN A 222 -15.86 -1.49 33.80
C ASN A 222 -17.20 -1.40 33.02
N ILE A 223 -17.67 -2.55 32.52
CA ILE A 223 -18.91 -2.71 31.76
C ILE A 223 -19.76 -3.85 32.32
N ASP A 224 -21.04 -3.90 31.96
CA ASP A 224 -21.94 -4.97 32.41
C ASP A 224 -21.54 -6.35 31.86
N ASP A 225 -21.91 -7.39 32.60
CA ASP A 225 -21.51 -8.78 32.30
C ASP A 225 -21.96 -9.24 30.91
N LYS A 226 -23.13 -8.78 30.45
CA LYS A 226 -23.64 -9.10 29.12
C LYS A 226 -22.76 -8.51 28.02
N LYS A 227 -22.24 -7.30 28.20
CA LYS A 227 -21.26 -6.72 27.25
C LYS A 227 -19.93 -7.46 27.28
N LYS A 228 -19.44 -7.88 28.46
CA LYS A 228 -18.22 -8.69 28.58
C LYS A 228 -18.36 -10.02 27.84
N GLU A 229 -19.47 -10.72 28.03
CA GLU A 229 -19.75 -12.00 27.36
C GLU A 229 -19.80 -11.85 25.83
N ASN A 230 -20.46 -10.81 25.32
CA ASN A 230 -20.52 -10.52 23.89
C ASN A 230 -19.14 -10.20 23.29
N LEU A 231 -18.29 -9.49 24.02
CA LEU A 231 -16.93 -9.18 23.59
C LEU A 231 -16.06 -10.44 23.58
N ASN A 232 -16.06 -11.22 24.66
CA ASN A 232 -15.34 -12.48 24.74
C ASN A 232 -15.71 -13.43 23.59
N TYR A 233 -17.01 -13.64 23.35
CA TYR A 233 -17.46 -14.48 22.23
C TYR A 233 -16.96 -13.98 20.87
N TYR A 234 -16.93 -12.66 20.66
CA TYR A 234 -16.42 -12.08 19.43
C TYR A 234 -14.91 -12.30 19.28
N LEU A 235 -14.14 -12.08 20.34
CA LEU A 235 -12.69 -12.24 20.33
C LEU A 235 -12.30 -13.71 20.13
N ASP A 236 -12.88 -14.64 20.91
CA ASP A 236 -12.64 -16.07 20.75
C ASP A 236 -12.93 -16.51 19.30
N LYS A 237 -14.11 -16.17 18.77
CA LYS A 237 -14.51 -16.58 17.41
C LYS A 237 -13.63 -16.03 16.29
N ASN A 238 -13.11 -14.82 16.42
CA ASN A 238 -12.44 -14.12 15.31
C ASN A 238 -10.92 -14.03 15.45
N PHE A 239 -10.39 -14.33 16.64
CA PHE A 239 -8.98 -14.12 16.94
C PHE A 239 -8.26 -15.32 17.55
N GLU A 240 -8.97 -16.32 18.07
CA GLU A 240 -8.34 -17.53 18.63
C GLU A 240 -7.33 -18.14 17.67
N THR A 241 -7.60 -18.13 16.36
CA THR A 241 -6.70 -18.67 15.33
C THR A 241 -5.42 -17.84 15.11
N TYR A 242 -5.37 -16.60 15.58
CA TYR A 242 -4.19 -15.73 15.49
C TYR A 242 -3.34 -15.73 16.76
N PHE A 243 -3.84 -16.31 17.86
CA PHE A 243 -3.09 -16.48 19.10
C PHE A 243 -2.55 -17.90 19.17
N ASN A 244 -1.31 -18.10 18.73
CA ASN A 244 -0.62 -19.38 18.84
C ASN A 244 0.16 -19.54 20.17
N ASN A 245 -0.06 -18.63 21.15
CA ASN A 245 0.66 -18.50 22.42
C ASN A 245 2.14 -18.09 22.32
N GLU A 246 2.67 -17.87 21.11
CA GLU A 246 4.08 -17.51 20.92
C GLU A 246 4.25 -16.01 20.67
N ILE A 247 3.40 -15.43 19.81
CA ILE A 247 3.50 -14.02 19.41
C ILE A 247 2.15 -13.32 19.45
N SER A 248 2.18 -11.99 19.59
CA SER A 248 0.98 -11.18 19.50
C SER A 248 0.55 -10.96 18.06
N TYR A 249 -0.71 -10.59 17.86
CA TYR A 249 -1.25 -10.25 16.54
C TYR A 249 -0.41 -9.15 15.85
N ASN A 250 -0.01 -8.10 16.56
CA ASN A 250 0.83 -7.04 15.99
C ASN A 250 2.20 -7.55 15.51
N ILE A 251 2.83 -8.45 16.27
CA ILE A 251 4.09 -9.08 15.86
C ILE A 251 3.86 -9.96 14.62
N TYR A 252 2.77 -10.73 14.60
CA TYR A 252 2.40 -11.55 13.45
C TYR A 252 2.19 -10.73 12.18
N ILE A 253 1.44 -9.62 12.26
CA ILE A 253 1.25 -8.69 11.13
C ILE A 253 2.56 -8.07 10.68
N LYS A 254 3.44 -7.68 11.61
CA LYS A 254 4.77 -7.17 11.27
C LYS A 254 5.58 -8.18 10.47
N ILE A 255 5.61 -9.44 10.92
CA ILE A 255 6.30 -10.54 10.20
C ILE A 255 5.67 -10.75 8.82
N LEU A 256 4.34 -10.82 8.74
CA LEU A 256 3.65 -10.99 7.47
C LEU A 256 3.92 -9.84 6.50
N LEU A 257 3.85 -8.58 6.95
CA LEU A 257 4.08 -7.43 6.08
C LEU A 257 5.53 -7.40 5.56
N LYS A 258 6.53 -7.66 6.42
CA LYS A 258 7.92 -7.83 5.97
C LYS A 258 8.04 -8.92 4.91
N ARG A 259 7.39 -10.07 5.12
CA ARG A 259 7.34 -11.17 4.13
C ARG A 259 6.70 -10.73 2.81
N ILE A 260 5.57 -10.02 2.85
CA ILE A 260 4.89 -9.49 1.66
C ILE A 260 5.86 -8.61 0.88
N VAL A 261 6.56 -7.68 1.54
CA VAL A 261 7.54 -6.79 0.89
C VAL A 261 8.67 -7.59 0.25
N LYS A 262 9.27 -8.55 0.98
CA LYS A 262 10.29 -9.46 0.43
C LYS A 262 9.80 -10.19 -0.84
N LEU A 263 8.55 -10.66 -0.83
CA LEU A 263 7.94 -11.32 -1.98
C LEU A 263 7.69 -10.36 -3.14
N GLN A 264 7.28 -9.11 -2.91
CA GLN A 264 7.17 -8.12 -4.00
C GLN A 264 8.52 -7.85 -4.66
N ILE A 265 9.61 -7.79 -3.88
CA ILE A 265 10.98 -7.62 -4.41
C ILE A 265 11.37 -8.82 -5.28
N LEU A 266 11.14 -10.04 -4.79
CA LEU A 266 11.41 -11.26 -5.58
C LEU A 266 10.51 -11.34 -6.82
N LYS A 267 9.25 -10.89 -6.72
CA LYS A 267 8.32 -10.80 -7.84
C LYS A 267 8.82 -9.83 -8.90
N TYR A 268 9.28 -8.65 -8.50
CA TYR A 268 9.93 -7.70 -9.41
C TYR A 268 11.10 -8.37 -10.13
N ASN A 269 12.04 -8.98 -9.39
CA ASN A 269 13.22 -9.61 -9.99
C ASN A 269 12.82 -10.75 -10.95
N ARG A 270 11.81 -11.54 -10.58
CA ARG A 270 11.22 -12.56 -11.46
C ARG A 270 10.67 -11.94 -12.75
N ILE A 271 9.89 -10.86 -12.69
CA ILE A 271 9.33 -10.23 -13.90
C ILE A 271 10.44 -9.70 -14.79
N ILE A 272 11.45 -9.05 -14.23
CA ILE A 272 12.56 -8.48 -14.99
C ILE A 272 13.46 -9.55 -15.62
N THR A 273 13.74 -10.63 -14.89
CA THR A 273 14.61 -11.72 -15.35
C THR A 273 13.90 -12.60 -16.39
N TYR A 274 12.60 -12.86 -16.20
CA TYR A 274 11.81 -13.73 -17.07
C TYR A 274 10.49 -13.06 -17.49
N PRO A 275 10.49 -12.03 -18.36
CA PRO A 275 9.29 -11.22 -18.63
C PRO A 275 8.07 -12.00 -19.11
N CYS A 276 8.29 -13.12 -19.80
CA CYS A 276 7.23 -13.96 -20.33
C CYS A 276 6.44 -14.66 -19.19
N SER A 277 5.12 -14.48 -19.15
CA SER A 277 4.25 -15.10 -18.15
C SER A 277 4.05 -16.60 -18.32
N THR A 278 4.34 -17.14 -19.50
CA THR A 278 4.32 -18.60 -19.72
C THR A 278 5.55 -19.30 -19.15
N HIS A 279 6.61 -18.56 -18.81
CA HIS A 279 7.76 -19.12 -18.10
C HIS A 279 7.37 -19.38 -16.64
N ILE A 280 7.29 -20.63 -16.22
CA ILE A 280 7.01 -20.97 -14.83
C ILE A 280 8.36 -21.22 -14.14
N LEU A 281 8.66 -20.45 -13.09
CA LEU A 281 9.86 -20.64 -12.28
C LEU A 281 9.91 -22.05 -11.75
N SER A 282 11.05 -22.70 -11.97
CA SER A 282 11.42 -23.90 -11.23
C SER A 282 11.90 -23.56 -9.82
N GLU A 283 11.85 -24.56 -8.95
CA GLU A 283 12.46 -24.51 -7.60
C GLU A 283 13.93 -24.09 -7.60
N HIS A 284 14.69 -24.48 -8.63
CA HIS A 284 16.09 -24.12 -8.76
C HIS A 284 16.26 -22.63 -9.11
N GLU A 285 15.50 -22.12 -10.08
CA GLU A 285 15.53 -20.69 -10.43
C GLU A 285 15.03 -19.83 -9.26
N TYR A 286 13.99 -20.26 -8.56
CA TYR A 286 13.50 -19.57 -7.36
C TYR A 286 14.60 -19.42 -6.30
N ARG A 287 15.32 -20.50 -5.97
CA ARG A 287 16.43 -20.44 -5.00
C ARG A 287 17.59 -19.54 -5.44
N ASN A 288 17.74 -19.31 -6.73
CA ASN A 288 18.79 -18.46 -7.29
C ASN A 288 18.36 -17.00 -7.45
N LEU A 289 17.06 -16.67 -7.35
CA LEU A 289 16.59 -15.28 -7.37
C LEU A 289 17.09 -14.55 -6.13
N GLN A 290 18.01 -13.60 -6.33
CA GLN A 290 18.50 -12.75 -5.26
C GLN A 290 17.58 -11.53 -5.07
N PRO A 291 17.33 -11.08 -3.84
CA PRO A 291 16.71 -9.79 -3.60
C PRO A 291 17.57 -8.66 -4.21
N ILE A 292 16.91 -7.64 -4.74
CA ILE A 292 17.56 -6.43 -5.27
C ILE A 292 16.89 -5.21 -4.64
N ASN A 293 17.59 -4.08 -4.59
CA ASN A 293 17.08 -2.84 -4.00
C ASN A 293 17.07 -1.67 -5.00
N ASP A 294 17.37 -1.93 -6.27
CA ASP A 294 17.36 -0.96 -7.35
C ASP A 294 16.31 -1.39 -8.39
N PHE A 295 15.36 -0.51 -8.67
CA PHE A 295 14.14 -0.82 -9.41
C PHE A 295 13.95 0.12 -10.61
N GLU A 296 13.97 -0.43 -11.81
CA GLU A 296 13.70 0.26 -13.07
C GLU A 296 12.18 0.26 -13.37
N TYR A 297 11.41 1.13 -12.72
CA TYR A 297 9.95 1.18 -12.87
C TYR A 297 9.47 1.38 -14.32
N LEU A 298 10.20 2.14 -15.14
CA LEU A 298 9.86 2.32 -16.56
C LEU A 298 10.02 1.01 -17.37
N ARG A 299 11.01 0.18 -17.02
CA ARG A 299 11.19 -1.14 -17.63
C ARG A 299 10.06 -2.08 -17.23
N LEU A 300 9.69 -2.09 -15.94
CA LEU A 300 8.54 -2.85 -15.46
C LEU A 300 7.24 -2.43 -16.17
N LEU A 301 6.98 -1.13 -16.26
CA LEU A 301 5.81 -0.59 -16.97
C LEU A 301 5.79 -1.02 -18.44
N THR A 302 6.94 -1.04 -19.10
CA THR A 302 7.04 -1.50 -20.50
C THR A 302 6.62 -2.97 -20.63
N ILE A 303 7.10 -3.85 -19.75
CA ILE A 303 6.70 -5.27 -19.72
C ILE A 303 5.20 -5.40 -19.46
N GLN A 304 4.66 -4.64 -18.50
CA GLN A 304 3.23 -4.66 -18.18
C GLN A 304 2.36 -4.20 -19.34
N ASN A 305 2.77 -3.14 -20.05
CA ASN A 305 2.07 -2.64 -21.24
C ASN A 305 2.09 -3.64 -22.40
N GLU A 306 3.19 -4.39 -22.59
CA GLU A 306 3.22 -5.47 -23.58
C GLU A 306 2.26 -6.61 -23.20
N MET A 307 2.26 -7.04 -21.93
CA MET A 307 1.31 -8.06 -21.47
C MET A 307 -0.15 -7.61 -21.56
N PHE A 308 -0.41 -6.33 -21.31
CA PHE A 308 -1.74 -5.76 -21.38
C PHE A 308 -2.35 -5.89 -22.78
N LYS A 309 -1.54 -5.84 -23.85
CA LYS A 309 -2.00 -6.07 -25.24
C LYS A 309 -2.59 -7.48 -25.43
N ASP A 310 -2.09 -8.45 -24.68
CA ASP A 310 -2.60 -9.82 -24.64
C ASP A 310 -3.71 -10.01 -23.59
N ASN A 311 -4.26 -8.91 -23.05
CA ASN A 311 -5.27 -8.88 -22.00
C ASN A 311 -4.78 -9.55 -20.69
N LYS A 312 -3.48 -9.49 -20.42
CA LYS A 312 -2.85 -10.04 -19.21
C LYS A 312 -2.11 -8.96 -18.42
N LEU A 313 -1.82 -9.25 -17.15
CA LEU A 313 -1.03 -8.35 -16.31
C LEU A 313 -0.28 -9.14 -15.24
N TRP A 314 0.99 -8.82 -14.97
CA TRP A 314 1.63 -9.30 -13.76
C TRP A 314 0.99 -8.64 -12.54
N ILE A 315 0.76 -9.43 -11.48
CA ILE A 315 0.31 -8.90 -10.20
C ILE A 315 1.56 -8.49 -9.40
N ILE A 316 1.68 -7.21 -9.09
CA ILE A 316 2.78 -6.66 -8.29
C ILE A 316 2.38 -5.31 -7.69
N ASN A 317 2.65 -5.13 -6.39
CA ASN A 317 2.51 -3.85 -5.70
C ASN A 317 3.88 -3.18 -5.68
N THR A 318 4.09 -2.18 -6.54
CA THR A 318 5.40 -1.53 -6.64
C THR A 318 5.63 -0.55 -5.51
N PHE A 319 4.57 0.02 -4.93
CA PHE A 319 4.73 0.96 -3.82
C PHE A 319 5.51 0.31 -2.70
N LEU A 320 5.20 -0.93 -2.29
CA LEU A 320 5.92 -1.65 -1.23
C LEU A 320 7.44 -1.78 -1.46
N LEU A 321 7.93 -1.69 -2.70
CA LEU A 321 9.37 -1.74 -3.01
C LEU A 321 10.14 -0.55 -2.44
N PHE A 322 9.46 0.57 -2.20
CA PHE A 322 10.06 1.78 -1.61
C PHE A 322 10.70 1.53 -0.24
N ILE A 323 10.22 0.54 0.50
CA ILE A 323 10.77 0.18 1.82
C ILE A 323 12.23 -0.29 1.66
N ALA A 324 12.51 -1.09 0.63
CA ALA A 324 13.86 -1.56 0.33
C ALA A 324 14.74 -0.46 -0.26
N GLU A 325 14.18 0.45 -1.06
CA GLU A 325 14.89 1.62 -1.59
C GLU A 325 15.27 2.61 -0.47
N TYR A 326 14.40 2.78 0.52
CA TYR A 326 14.65 3.66 1.66
C TYR A 326 15.71 3.08 2.59
N ASN A 327 15.51 1.85 3.05
CA ASN A 327 16.50 1.13 3.85
C ASN A 327 16.22 -0.38 3.82
N PRO A 328 17.04 -1.18 3.12
CA PRO A 328 16.81 -2.62 3.00
C PRO A 328 16.93 -3.36 4.34
N THR A 329 17.66 -2.80 5.33
CA THR A 329 17.80 -3.45 6.64
C THR A 329 16.51 -3.47 7.45
N LEU A 330 15.49 -2.71 7.04
CA LEU A 330 14.15 -2.76 7.65
C LEU A 330 13.45 -4.11 7.42
N LEU A 331 13.92 -4.87 6.43
CA LEU A 331 13.39 -6.18 6.10
C LEU A 331 14.15 -7.32 6.81
N ASP A 332 15.25 -7.03 7.50
CA ASP A 332 15.95 -8.03 8.31
C ASP A 332 15.05 -8.48 9.47
N ASP A 333 15.20 -9.73 9.89
CA ASP A 333 14.32 -10.35 10.89
C ASP A 333 14.60 -9.86 12.32
#